data_AF-A0A7X3PSH0-F1
#
_entry.id   AF-A0A7X3PSH0-F1
#
_cell.length_a   1.000
_cell.length_b   1.000
_cell.length_c   1.000
_cell.angle_alpha   90.00
_cell.angle_beta   90.00
_cell.angle_gamma   90.00
#
_symmetry.space_group_name_H-M   'P 1'
#
loop_
_entity.id
_entity.type
_entity.pdbx_description
1 polymer ?
#
loop_
_entity_poly.entity_id
_entity_poly.type
_entity_poly.pdbx_seq_one_letter_code
_entity_poly.pdbx_strand_id
1 'polypeptide(L)'
;MSLSRRLESCSLERITKMKDVVVQEIDRIDRQLVEQEKELDEMIETVETVSLSKRHGQYELSLDKAEAQIARLNDEKEKLLDKVRIIEQARQKKHLMDEQARVLGSVARVRVKDLVIFFLILFLIAILAVDFLGVGATGSGAIAKAEVVEGRIHRINVLNGGQGYERVNIHIVDAVGSGALVSGQIVEGKLTQADVIHLGEHYENPVVEIEPHFSVGTLWIFWIIDVICCALFMANFFFEHRLAASKKWYWKNNWIDFITSIPLPPVQVIAASGDIGIVRLGRLLRAVRILRALRLFRIALFFWRGMDHLSTTLDVRLLKRSLLYGMLSLVFGAFIFMGLERMESGSGFWASLWWSFTTLVTGGYADIHNPETASGKILTVFLVITGMVLVGVFTATLTSILVSDEESLKVEELEEQVGIVTKIQDDVKDVNERLDRLEVTIREIRDAVKTQEN
;
A
#
# COMPACT_ATOMS: atom_id res chain seq x y z
N MET A 1 -13.14 14.38 -10.42
CA MET A 1 -12.02 14.67 -9.50
C MET A 1 -12.50 14.39 -8.08
N SER A 2 -11.89 13.47 -7.33
CA SER A 2 -12.38 13.07 -5.99
C SER A 2 -12.21 14.20 -4.96
N LEU A 3 -13.13 14.30 -3.99
CA LEU A 3 -13.09 15.29 -2.90
C LEU A 3 -11.73 15.31 -2.19
N SER A 4 -11.10 14.14 -2.04
CA SER A 4 -9.76 13.96 -1.47
C SER A 4 -8.67 14.77 -2.20
N ARG A 5 -8.67 14.80 -3.55
CA ARG A 5 -7.66 15.55 -4.32
C ARG A 5 -7.78 17.05 -4.14
N ARG A 6 -9.01 17.57 -4.06
CA ARG A 6 -9.26 19.00 -3.82
C ARG A 6 -8.84 19.44 -2.42
N LEU A 7 -8.93 18.54 -1.44
CA LEU A 7 -8.54 18.84 -0.06
C LEU A 7 -7.02 18.91 0.12
N GLU A 8 -6.25 18.14 -0.66
CA GLU A 8 -4.78 18.11 -0.54
C GLU A 8 -4.13 19.43 -0.99
N SER A 9 -4.72 20.11 -1.98
CA SER A 9 -4.27 21.45 -2.40
C SER A 9 -4.74 22.59 -1.50
N CYS A 10 -5.70 22.36 -0.58
CA CYS A 10 -6.22 23.40 0.31
C CYS A 10 -5.32 23.62 1.53
N SER A 11 -5.14 24.87 1.98
CA SER A 11 -4.40 25.18 3.22
C SER A 11 -5.01 24.50 4.45
N LEU A 12 -4.21 24.26 5.50
CA LEU A 12 -4.69 23.62 6.73
C LEU A 12 -5.85 24.41 7.36
N GLU A 13 -5.79 25.74 7.29
CA GLU A 13 -6.86 26.62 7.76
C GLU A 13 -8.16 26.40 6.96
N ARG A 14 -8.07 26.31 5.63
CA ARG A 14 -9.24 26.06 4.77
C ARG A 14 -9.87 24.70 5.04
N ILE A 15 -9.06 23.65 5.22
CA ILE A 15 -9.56 22.30 5.57
C ILE A 15 -10.27 22.34 6.92
N THR A 16 -9.73 23.08 7.90
CA THR A 16 -10.32 23.22 9.23
C THR A 16 -11.68 23.93 9.16
N LYS A 17 -11.76 25.06 8.44
CA LYS A 17 -13.05 25.76 8.21
C LYS A 17 -14.07 24.87 7.50
N MET A 18 -13.66 24.12 6.47
CA MET A 18 -14.55 23.18 5.78
C MET A 18 -15.09 22.10 6.71
N LYS A 19 -14.23 21.56 7.60
CA LYS A 19 -14.67 20.59 8.61
C LYS A 19 -15.75 21.20 9.50
N ASP A 20 -15.53 22.40 10.00
CA ASP A 20 -16.44 23.06 10.94
C ASP A 20 -17.80 23.35 10.29
N VAL A 21 -17.84 23.77 9.03
CA VAL A 21 -19.08 23.94 8.25
C VAL A 21 -19.84 22.61 8.09
N VAL A 22 -19.15 21.52 7.76
CA VAL A 22 -19.80 20.21 7.61
C VAL A 22 -20.33 19.69 8.94
N VAL A 23 -19.59 19.91 10.04
CA VAL A 23 -20.03 19.57 11.40
C VAL A 23 -21.24 20.40 11.85
N GLN A 24 -21.36 21.66 11.41
CA GLN A 24 -22.57 22.45 11.66
C GLN A 24 -23.79 21.92 10.90
N GLU A 25 -23.61 21.41 9.68
CA GLU A 25 -24.71 20.85 8.88
C GLU A 25 -25.19 19.50 9.44
N ILE A 26 -24.25 18.59 9.73
CA ILE A 26 -24.18 17.86 11.00
C ILE A 26 -25.31 18.04 12.02
N ASP A 27 -25.01 18.95 12.95
CA ASP A 27 -25.86 19.32 14.09
C ASP A 27 -27.22 19.89 13.66
N ARG A 28 -27.33 20.45 12.45
CA ARG A 28 -28.60 20.91 11.90
C ARG A 28 -29.50 19.74 11.53
N ILE A 29 -28.99 18.74 10.82
CA ILE A 29 -29.73 17.52 10.47
C ILE A 29 -30.11 16.74 11.73
N ASP A 30 -29.23 16.66 12.73
CA ASP A 30 -29.55 16.02 14.01
C ASP A 30 -30.74 16.68 14.71
N ARG A 31 -30.80 18.01 14.72
CA ARG A 31 -31.97 18.73 15.24
C ARG A 31 -33.25 18.47 14.45
N GLN A 32 -33.14 18.36 13.13
CA GLN A 32 -34.30 18.02 12.28
C GLN A 32 -34.77 16.58 12.51
N LEU A 33 -33.85 15.63 12.69
CA LEU A 33 -34.18 14.25 13.02
C LEU A 33 -34.93 14.17 14.34
N VAL A 34 -34.43 14.82 15.39
CA VAL A 34 -35.11 14.85 16.70
C VAL A 34 -36.52 15.44 16.59
N GLU A 35 -36.71 16.51 15.82
CA GLU A 35 -38.04 17.11 15.62
C GLU A 35 -38.98 16.18 14.84
N GLN A 36 -38.48 15.54 13.77
CA GLN A 36 -39.28 14.63 12.95
C GLN A 36 -39.61 13.32 13.67
N GLU A 37 -38.69 12.79 14.48
CA GLU A 37 -38.94 11.63 15.36
C GLU A 37 -40.00 11.98 16.39
N LYS A 38 -39.95 13.18 16.97
CA LYS A 38 -40.97 13.65 17.90
C LYS A 38 -42.34 13.83 17.23
N GLU A 39 -42.40 14.41 16.02
CA GLU A 39 -43.64 14.48 15.24
C GLU A 39 -44.19 13.09 14.92
N LEU A 40 -43.31 12.13 14.59
CA LEU A 40 -43.69 10.74 14.33
C LEU A 40 -44.24 10.07 15.61
N ASP A 41 -43.59 10.25 16.76
CA ASP A 41 -44.05 9.74 18.05
C ASP A 41 -45.41 10.34 18.46
N GLU A 42 -45.60 11.65 18.28
CA GLU A 42 -46.89 12.32 18.48
C GLU A 42 -47.96 11.75 17.54
N MET A 43 -47.63 11.47 16.27
CA MET A 43 -48.53 10.80 15.33
C MET A 43 -48.88 9.38 15.77
N ILE A 44 -47.93 8.61 16.30
CA ILE A 44 -48.14 7.24 16.79
C ILE A 44 -48.98 7.23 18.09
N GLU A 45 -48.73 8.13 19.04
CA GLU A 45 -49.54 8.22 20.27
C GLU A 45 -50.98 8.66 19.98
N THR A 46 -51.17 9.56 19.02
CA THR A 46 -52.52 9.99 18.58
C THR A 46 -53.27 8.82 17.91
N VAL A 47 -52.56 7.86 17.30
CA VAL A 47 -53.13 6.68 16.61
C VAL A 47 -53.78 5.68 17.57
N GLU A 48 -53.40 5.60 18.85
CA GLU A 48 -54.08 4.72 19.83
C GLU A 48 -55.52 5.19 20.17
N THR A 49 -55.95 6.38 19.76
CA THR A 49 -57.29 6.91 20.07
C THR A 49 -58.23 7.16 18.88
N VAL A 50 -57.83 6.83 17.63
CA VAL A 50 -58.67 7.15 16.46
C VAL A 50 -59.36 5.91 15.89
N SER A 51 -60.61 5.77 16.31
CA SER A 51 -61.68 4.93 15.75
C SER A 51 -61.57 4.61 14.25
N LEU A 52 -61.83 3.34 13.91
CA LEU A 52 -62.14 2.78 12.59
C LEU A 52 -63.08 3.69 11.76
N SER A 53 -62.54 4.68 11.04
CA SER A 53 -63.27 5.52 10.10
C SER A 53 -62.65 5.48 8.71
N LYS A 54 -63.47 5.73 7.68
CA LYS A 54 -63.19 5.66 6.22
C LYS A 54 -61.96 6.46 5.70
N ARG A 55 -61.17 7.10 6.57
CA ARG A 55 -59.94 7.86 6.22
C ARG A 55 -58.62 7.13 6.52
N HIS A 56 -58.65 5.85 6.88
CA HIS A 56 -57.45 5.07 7.25
C HIS A 56 -56.28 5.18 6.24
N GLY A 57 -56.56 5.14 4.93
CA GLY A 57 -55.52 5.25 3.90
C GLY A 57 -54.84 6.61 3.75
N GLN A 58 -55.40 7.71 4.29
CA GLN A 58 -54.70 9.01 4.33
C GLN A 58 -53.71 9.09 5.50
N TYR A 59 -53.97 8.35 6.58
CA TYR A 59 -53.10 8.32 7.77
C TYR A 59 -51.86 7.44 7.54
N GLU A 60 -52.01 6.24 6.97
CA GLU A 60 -50.88 5.40 6.55
C GLU A 60 -49.92 6.18 5.64
N LEU A 61 -50.48 6.93 4.68
CA LEU A 61 -49.69 7.73 3.74
C LEU A 61 -48.97 8.93 4.37
N SER A 62 -49.39 9.39 5.55
CA SER A 62 -48.71 10.45 6.30
C SER A 62 -47.59 9.89 7.19
N LEU A 63 -47.80 8.72 7.77
CA LEU A 63 -46.81 8.01 8.58
C LEU A 63 -45.66 7.51 7.68
N ASP A 64 -46.00 6.90 6.54
CA ASP A 64 -45.03 6.51 5.51
C ASP A 64 -44.17 7.69 5.02
N LYS A 65 -44.75 8.89 4.94
CA LYS A 65 -44.02 10.11 4.54
C LYS A 65 -43.05 10.57 5.63
N ALA A 66 -43.47 10.57 6.89
CA ALA A 66 -42.63 10.93 8.02
C ALA A 66 -41.45 9.95 8.17
N GLU A 67 -41.72 8.64 8.11
CA GLU A 67 -40.68 7.60 8.11
C GLU A 67 -39.71 7.77 6.93
N ALA A 68 -40.21 8.02 5.72
CA ALA A 68 -39.36 8.26 4.54
C ALA A 68 -38.50 9.53 4.69
N GLN A 69 -38.99 10.57 5.39
CA GLN A 69 -38.24 11.79 5.64
C GLN A 69 -37.12 11.58 6.67
N ILE A 70 -37.40 10.85 7.75
CA ILE A 70 -36.38 10.43 8.73
C ILE A 70 -35.30 9.58 8.06
N ALA A 71 -35.70 8.62 7.22
CA ALA A 71 -34.76 7.78 6.47
C ALA A 71 -33.84 8.61 5.55
N ARG A 72 -34.38 9.61 4.85
CA ARG A 72 -33.58 10.53 4.01
C ARG A 72 -32.60 11.36 4.81
N LEU A 73 -33.03 11.92 5.94
CA LEU A 73 -32.16 12.71 6.82
C LEU A 73 -31.03 11.85 7.41
N ASN A 74 -31.31 10.60 7.77
CA ASN A 74 -30.29 9.64 8.23
C ASN A 74 -29.26 9.31 7.14
N ASP A 75 -29.68 9.05 5.89
CA ASP A 75 -28.77 8.82 4.76
C ASP A 75 -27.92 10.07 4.46
N GLU A 76 -28.51 11.27 4.54
CA GLU A 76 -27.77 12.53 4.37
C GLU A 76 -26.73 12.73 5.48
N LYS A 77 -27.10 12.47 6.75
CA LYS A 77 -26.20 12.49 7.89
C LYS A 77 -25.03 11.52 7.70
N GLU A 78 -25.30 10.29 7.26
CA GLU A 78 -24.24 9.30 7.02
C GLU A 78 -23.26 9.76 5.95
N LYS A 79 -23.76 10.32 4.84
CA LYS A 79 -22.93 10.92 3.78
C LYS A 79 -22.07 12.08 4.28
N LEU A 80 -22.59 12.92 5.17
CA LEU A 80 -21.84 14.02 5.77
C LEU A 80 -20.78 13.52 6.76
N LEU A 81 -21.11 12.52 7.59
CA LEU A 81 -20.14 11.87 8.49
C LEU A 81 -18.96 11.28 7.72
N ASP A 82 -19.23 10.66 6.57
CA ASP A 82 -18.19 10.15 5.68
C ASP A 82 -17.31 11.28 5.11
N LYS A 83 -17.91 12.42 4.74
CA LYS A 83 -17.14 13.61 4.32
C LYS A 83 -16.26 14.14 5.45
N VAL A 84 -16.77 14.23 6.69
CA VAL A 84 -15.96 14.64 7.85
C VAL A 84 -14.77 13.71 8.04
N ARG A 85 -14.98 12.39 7.91
CA ARG A 85 -13.89 11.41 8.00
C ARG A 85 -12.81 11.65 6.96
N ILE A 86 -13.19 11.93 5.71
CA ILE A 86 -12.24 12.25 4.62
C ILE A 86 -11.49 13.56 4.91
N ILE A 87 -12.21 14.59 5.36
CA ILE A 87 -11.64 15.90 5.70
C ILE A 87 -10.64 15.77 6.86
N GLU A 88 -10.98 15.03 7.91
CA GLU A 88 -10.09 14.83 9.06
C GLU A 88 -8.85 14.02 8.66
N GLN A 89 -8.98 13.01 7.79
CA GLN A 89 -7.82 12.31 7.24
C GLN A 89 -6.89 13.24 6.45
N ALA A 90 -7.44 14.11 5.60
CA ALA A 90 -6.66 15.10 4.84
C ALA A 90 -5.97 16.11 5.79
N ARG A 91 -6.68 16.59 6.81
CA ARG A 91 -6.15 17.50 7.84
C ARG A 91 -4.97 16.89 8.59
N GLN A 92 -5.09 15.64 9.06
CA GLN A 92 -4.03 14.95 9.79
C GLN A 92 -2.77 14.76 8.93
N LYS A 93 -2.94 14.36 7.65
CA LYS A 93 -1.82 14.25 6.70
C LYS A 93 -1.14 15.59 6.46
N LYS A 94 -1.92 16.65 6.22
CA LYS A 94 -1.37 17.98 5.94
C LYS A 94 -0.63 18.55 7.14
N HIS A 95 -1.20 18.46 8.33
CA HIS A 95 -0.53 18.87 9.57
C HIS A 95 0.79 18.13 9.77
N LEU A 96 0.83 16.81 9.53
CA LEU A 96 2.06 16.04 9.65
C LEU A 96 3.12 16.53 8.64
N MET A 97 2.73 16.81 7.40
CA MET A 97 3.63 17.33 6.37
C MET A 97 4.18 18.72 6.72
N ASP A 98 3.31 19.61 7.23
CA ASP A 98 3.70 20.97 7.64
C ASP A 98 4.68 20.94 8.83
N GLU A 99 4.43 20.09 9.83
CA GLU A 99 5.36 19.91 10.97
C GLU A 99 6.69 19.29 10.55
N GLN A 100 6.68 18.33 9.63
CA GLN A 100 7.93 17.80 9.05
C GLN A 100 8.68 18.87 8.27
N ALA A 101 7.98 19.68 7.47
CA ALA A 101 8.58 20.78 6.72
C ALA A 101 9.16 21.85 7.66
N ARG A 102 8.54 22.10 8.81
CA ARG A 102 9.06 23.00 9.84
C ARG A 102 10.37 22.48 10.45
N VAL A 103 10.47 21.18 10.70
CA VAL A 103 11.69 20.58 11.28
C VAL A 103 12.81 20.42 10.24
N LEU A 104 12.47 19.98 9.03
CA LEU A 104 13.44 19.74 7.95
C LEU A 104 13.78 21.03 7.18
N GLY A 105 12.97 22.07 7.31
CA GLY A 105 13.17 23.41 6.74
C GLY A 105 12.45 23.66 5.40
N SER A 106 11.94 22.63 4.72
CA SER A 106 11.15 22.80 3.49
C SER A 106 10.33 21.56 3.15
N VAL A 107 9.23 21.74 2.42
CA VAL A 107 8.40 20.64 1.89
C VAL A 107 9.18 19.78 0.88
N ALA A 108 10.10 20.38 0.12
CA ALA A 108 10.95 19.65 -0.82
C ALA A 108 11.85 18.62 -0.10
N ARG A 109 12.44 18.98 1.05
CA ARG A 109 13.23 18.04 1.85
C ARG A 109 12.40 16.91 2.45
N VAL A 110 11.13 17.15 2.78
CA VAL A 110 10.19 16.09 3.20
C VAL A 110 10.02 15.09 2.05
N ARG A 111 9.74 15.58 0.82
CA ARG A 111 9.62 14.71 -0.36
C ARG A 111 10.90 13.92 -0.64
N VAL A 112 12.07 14.55 -0.52
CA VAL A 112 13.36 13.85 -0.68
C VAL A 112 13.54 12.77 0.38
N LYS A 113 13.23 13.05 1.66
CA LYS A 113 13.25 12.04 2.73
C LYS A 113 12.37 10.84 2.37
N ASP A 114 11.12 11.07 1.96
CA ASP A 114 10.17 10.01 1.64
C ASP A 114 10.61 9.20 0.42
N LEU A 115 11.21 9.86 -0.57
CA LEU A 115 11.79 9.22 -1.76
C LEU A 115 13.03 8.38 -1.40
N VAL A 116 13.90 8.86 -0.52
CA VAL A 116 15.03 8.08 0.00
C VAL A 116 14.54 6.84 0.74
N ILE A 117 13.52 6.97 1.60
CA ILE A 117 12.91 5.82 2.29
C ILE A 117 12.35 4.83 1.28
N PHE A 118 11.64 5.30 0.24
CA PHE A 118 11.14 4.45 -0.83
C PHE A 118 12.25 3.66 -1.54
N PHE A 119 13.34 4.32 -1.93
CA PHE A 119 14.47 3.63 -2.57
C PHE A 119 15.19 2.66 -1.63
N LEU A 120 15.30 2.97 -0.34
CA LEU A 120 15.82 2.04 0.65
C LEU A 120 14.93 0.80 0.81
N ILE A 121 13.60 0.97 0.77
CA ILE A 121 12.66 -0.15 0.78
C ILE A 121 12.88 -1.03 -0.45
N LEU A 122 12.98 -0.43 -1.65
CA LEU A 122 13.23 -1.17 -2.88
C LEU A 122 14.56 -1.93 -2.85
N PHE A 123 15.62 -1.28 -2.37
CA PHE A 123 16.93 -1.89 -2.20
C PHE A 123 16.89 -3.10 -1.24
N LEU A 124 16.15 -2.97 -0.13
CA LEU A 124 16.01 -4.03 0.85
C LEU A 124 15.17 -5.20 0.32
N ILE A 125 14.10 -4.92 -0.44
CA ILE A 125 13.36 -5.96 -1.17
C ILE A 125 14.29 -6.69 -2.14
N ALA A 126 15.14 -5.97 -2.89
CA ALA A 126 16.08 -6.58 -3.82
C ALA A 126 17.08 -7.50 -3.09
N ILE A 127 17.66 -7.06 -1.97
CA ILE A 127 18.55 -7.90 -1.15
C ILE A 127 17.81 -9.13 -0.63
N LEU A 128 16.60 -8.97 -0.10
CA LEU A 128 15.79 -10.09 0.40
C LEU A 128 15.44 -11.08 -0.72
N ALA A 129 15.17 -10.59 -1.94
CA ALA A 129 14.92 -11.43 -3.10
C ALA A 129 16.18 -12.18 -3.54
N VAL A 130 17.35 -11.51 -3.56
CA VAL A 130 18.65 -12.14 -3.85
C VAL A 130 18.96 -13.24 -2.85
N ASP A 131 18.80 -12.97 -1.54
CA ASP A 131 18.96 -13.98 -0.48
C ASP A 131 17.99 -15.15 -0.67
N PHE A 132 16.71 -14.86 -0.88
CA PHE A 132 15.66 -15.88 -1.00
C PHE A 132 15.83 -16.77 -2.23
N LEU A 133 16.20 -16.19 -3.38
CA LEU A 133 16.36 -16.90 -4.65
C LEU A 133 17.77 -17.46 -4.87
N GLY A 134 18.73 -17.14 -3.99
CA GLY A 134 20.13 -17.56 -4.16
C GLY A 134 20.81 -16.99 -5.42
N VAL A 135 20.27 -15.91 -6.00
CA VAL A 135 20.77 -15.35 -7.27
C VAL A 135 22.16 -14.75 -7.06
N GLY A 136 23.19 -15.38 -7.65
CA GLY A 136 24.59 -14.99 -7.48
C GLY A 136 25.37 -15.87 -6.50
N ALA A 137 24.74 -16.88 -5.90
CA ALA A 137 25.47 -17.92 -5.18
C ALA A 137 26.28 -18.81 -6.16
N THR A 138 27.47 -19.23 -5.75
CA THR A 138 28.35 -20.05 -6.57
C THR A 138 27.99 -21.53 -6.46
N GLY A 139 28.08 -22.24 -7.58
CA GLY A 139 27.99 -23.69 -7.64
C GLY A 139 27.00 -24.21 -8.69
N SER A 140 27.39 -25.26 -9.39
CA SER A 140 26.54 -25.90 -10.40
C SER A 140 26.86 -27.38 -10.60
N GLY A 141 25.93 -28.10 -11.22
CA GLY A 141 26.13 -29.48 -11.69
C GLY A 141 26.00 -30.57 -10.64
N ALA A 142 25.53 -30.27 -9.42
CA ALA A 142 25.21 -31.31 -8.45
C ALA A 142 23.90 -32.02 -8.83
N ILE A 143 23.91 -33.35 -8.74
CA ILE A 143 22.77 -34.22 -9.04
C ILE A 143 22.67 -35.24 -7.91
N ALA A 144 21.49 -35.38 -7.33
CA ALA A 144 21.21 -36.41 -6.34
C ALA A 144 19.87 -37.08 -6.61
N LYS A 145 19.70 -38.30 -6.09
CA LYS A 145 18.46 -39.06 -6.19
C LYS A 145 18.00 -39.49 -4.80
N ALA A 146 16.73 -39.25 -4.50
CA ALA A 146 16.12 -39.71 -3.26
C ALA A 146 15.72 -41.18 -3.37
N GLU A 147 15.96 -41.92 -2.29
CA GLU A 147 15.50 -43.29 -2.11
C GLU A 147 14.26 -43.29 -1.21
N VAL A 148 13.13 -43.69 -1.78
CA VAL A 148 11.83 -43.70 -1.13
C VAL A 148 11.47 -45.11 -0.69
N VAL A 149 11.07 -45.26 0.57
CA VAL A 149 10.56 -46.50 1.14
C VAL A 149 9.28 -46.18 1.89
N GLU A 150 8.18 -46.88 1.57
CA GLU A 150 6.87 -46.68 2.19
C GLU A 150 6.40 -45.20 2.18
N GLY A 151 6.67 -44.48 1.09
CA GLY A 151 6.30 -43.07 0.94
C GLY A 151 7.17 -42.09 1.74
N ARG A 152 8.32 -42.51 2.26
CA ARG A 152 9.24 -41.66 3.04
C ARG A 152 10.65 -41.72 2.48
N ILE A 153 11.40 -40.62 2.67
CA ILE A 153 12.74 -40.48 2.09
C ILE A 153 13.77 -40.93 3.13
N HIS A 154 14.38 -42.09 2.92
CA HIS A 154 15.36 -42.62 3.87
C HIS A 154 16.80 -42.21 3.55
N ARG A 155 17.13 -42.05 2.27
CA ARG A 155 18.49 -41.73 1.85
C ARG A 155 18.48 -40.85 0.61
N ILE A 156 19.52 -40.03 0.48
CA ILE A 156 19.78 -39.28 -0.74
C ILE A 156 21.17 -39.66 -1.25
N ASN A 157 21.17 -40.25 -2.44
CA ASN A 157 22.38 -40.69 -3.11
C ASN A 157 22.85 -39.56 -4.02
N VAL A 158 23.99 -38.94 -3.68
CA VAL A 158 24.63 -37.92 -4.53
C VAL A 158 25.29 -38.63 -5.70
N LEU A 159 24.77 -38.42 -6.91
CA LEU A 159 25.27 -39.03 -8.15
C LEU A 159 26.41 -38.19 -8.75
N ASN A 160 26.30 -36.86 -8.63
CA ASN A 160 27.33 -35.92 -9.01
C ASN A 160 27.39 -34.81 -7.94
N GLY A 161 28.57 -34.57 -7.38
CA GLY A 161 28.75 -33.52 -6.36
C GLY A 161 28.81 -32.10 -6.93
N GLY A 162 28.88 -31.96 -8.26
CA GLY A 162 29.08 -30.69 -8.96
C GLY A 162 30.38 -30.01 -8.55
N GLN A 163 30.46 -28.69 -8.76
CA GLN A 163 31.65 -27.89 -8.44
C GLN A 163 31.28 -26.45 -8.03
N GLY A 164 32.14 -25.82 -7.23
CA GLY A 164 32.07 -24.40 -6.89
C GLY A 164 31.02 -24.04 -5.83
N TYR A 165 30.44 -25.02 -5.13
CA TYR A 165 29.44 -24.77 -4.10
C TYR A 165 30.07 -24.28 -2.79
N GLU A 166 29.57 -23.19 -2.22
CA GLU A 166 29.93 -22.79 -0.83
C GLU A 166 28.93 -23.36 0.18
N ARG A 167 27.64 -23.27 -0.13
CA ARG A 167 26.53 -23.97 0.55
C ARG A 167 25.52 -24.42 -0.50
N VAL A 168 24.74 -25.43 -0.14
CA VAL A 168 23.61 -25.89 -0.94
C VAL A 168 22.35 -25.91 -0.10
N ASN A 169 21.23 -25.61 -0.74
CA ASN A 169 19.92 -25.87 -0.22
C ASN A 169 19.31 -27.00 -1.04
N ILE A 170 18.96 -28.10 -0.38
CA ILE A 170 18.45 -29.30 -1.05
C ILE A 170 16.95 -29.35 -0.82
N HIS A 171 16.20 -29.14 -1.89
CA HIS A 171 14.75 -29.20 -1.92
C HIS A 171 14.30 -30.53 -2.50
N ILE A 172 13.25 -31.09 -1.92
CA ILE A 172 12.61 -32.28 -2.46
C ILE A 172 11.21 -31.90 -2.90
N VAL A 173 10.99 -32.00 -4.20
CA VAL A 173 9.73 -31.67 -4.85
C VAL A 173 9.07 -32.96 -5.30
N ASP A 174 7.82 -33.14 -4.90
CA ASP A 174 7.00 -34.27 -5.31
C ASP A 174 5.54 -33.80 -5.48
N ALA A 175 4.77 -34.50 -6.30
CA ALA A 175 3.39 -34.12 -6.59
C ALA A 175 2.46 -34.30 -5.39
N VAL A 176 2.76 -35.26 -4.51
CA VAL A 176 1.91 -35.66 -3.37
C VAL A 176 2.68 -35.53 -2.05
N GLY A 177 3.96 -35.88 -2.05
CA GLY A 177 4.79 -35.92 -0.85
C GLY A 177 5.29 -34.57 -0.38
N SER A 178 5.37 -34.40 0.94
CA SER A 178 5.92 -33.17 1.53
C SER A 178 6.58 -33.39 2.89
N GLY A 179 7.38 -32.40 3.29
CA GLY A 179 7.93 -32.32 4.64
C GLY A 179 9.28 -32.99 4.86
N ALA A 180 9.91 -33.57 3.84
CA ALA A 180 11.29 -34.02 3.96
C ALA A 180 12.28 -32.84 4.07
N LEU A 181 13.35 -33.03 4.84
CA LEU A 181 14.41 -32.05 5.05
C LEU A 181 15.76 -32.71 4.95
N VAL A 182 16.67 -32.05 4.25
CA VAL A 182 17.97 -32.59 3.88
C VAL A 182 19.03 -31.54 4.14
N SER A 183 20.17 -31.97 4.66
CA SER A 183 21.37 -31.14 4.76
C SER A 183 22.47 -31.72 3.90
N GLY A 184 23.03 -30.88 3.02
CA GLY A 184 24.20 -31.23 2.23
C GLY A 184 25.49 -30.88 2.96
N GLN A 185 26.46 -31.80 2.93
CA GLN A 185 27.85 -31.54 3.34
C GLN A 185 28.69 -31.24 2.10
N ILE A 186 29.49 -30.18 2.19
CA ILE A 186 30.32 -29.72 1.10
C ILE A 186 31.78 -29.79 1.52
N VAL A 187 32.60 -30.39 0.67
CA VAL A 187 34.05 -30.49 0.85
C VAL A 187 34.70 -30.04 -0.46
N GLU A 188 35.64 -29.09 -0.38
CA GLU A 188 36.37 -28.54 -1.54
C GLU A 188 35.45 -28.08 -2.70
N GLY A 189 34.30 -27.49 -2.37
CA GLY A 189 33.36 -26.97 -3.36
C GLY A 189 32.46 -28.01 -4.02
N LYS A 190 32.47 -29.26 -3.55
CA LYS A 190 31.61 -30.35 -4.07
C LYS A 190 30.67 -30.87 -2.99
N LEU A 191 29.43 -31.16 -3.36
CA LEU A 191 28.49 -31.87 -2.50
C LEU A 191 28.94 -33.33 -2.35
N THR A 192 29.33 -33.74 -1.14
CA THR A 192 29.85 -35.10 -0.88
C THR A 192 28.80 -36.00 -0.25
N GLN A 193 27.97 -35.46 0.64
CA GLN A 193 26.97 -36.20 1.39
C GLN A 193 25.69 -35.38 1.54
N ALA A 194 24.54 -36.04 1.55
CA ALA A 194 23.24 -35.44 1.80
C ALA A 194 22.50 -36.23 2.89
N ASP A 195 22.46 -35.66 4.10
CA ASP A 195 21.85 -36.28 5.27
C ASP A 195 20.38 -35.89 5.39
N VAL A 196 19.51 -36.89 5.51
CA VAL A 196 18.07 -36.67 5.70
C VAL A 196 17.78 -36.40 7.17
N ILE A 197 17.38 -35.17 7.49
CA ILE A 197 17.03 -34.73 8.84
C ILE A 197 15.57 -35.10 9.17
N HIS A 198 14.68 -35.00 8.18
CA HIS A 198 13.28 -35.39 8.31
C HIS A 198 12.86 -36.20 7.09
N LEU A 199 12.24 -37.36 7.32
CA LEU A 199 11.90 -38.32 6.27
C LEU A 199 10.74 -37.84 5.38
N GLY A 200 9.86 -37.00 5.96
CA GLY A 200 8.60 -36.57 5.34
C GLY A 200 7.66 -37.74 5.04
N GLU A 201 6.57 -37.48 4.33
CA GLU A 201 5.51 -38.47 4.08
C GLU A 201 4.88 -38.30 2.70
N HIS A 202 4.29 -39.40 2.20
CA HIS A 202 3.52 -39.50 0.95
C HIS A 202 4.32 -39.23 -0.34
N TYR A 203 5.62 -39.49 -0.34
CA TYR A 203 6.46 -39.36 -1.52
C TYR A 203 6.26 -40.52 -2.50
N GLU A 204 6.01 -40.22 -3.78
CA GLU A 204 5.94 -41.24 -4.84
C GLU A 204 7.13 -41.15 -5.80
N ASN A 205 7.32 -39.98 -6.44
CA ASN A 205 8.38 -39.75 -7.41
C ASN A 205 9.13 -38.43 -7.13
N PRO A 206 9.84 -38.33 -5.99
CA PRO A 206 10.50 -37.09 -5.61
C PRO A 206 11.67 -36.74 -6.55
N VAL A 207 11.69 -35.49 -6.98
CA VAL A 207 12.81 -34.84 -7.63
C VAL A 207 13.62 -34.09 -6.57
N VAL A 208 14.94 -34.32 -6.55
CA VAL A 208 15.85 -33.61 -5.65
C VAL A 208 16.45 -32.42 -6.40
N GLU A 209 16.02 -31.23 -6.02
CA GLU A 209 16.51 -29.96 -6.53
C GLU A 209 17.63 -29.44 -5.62
N ILE A 210 18.79 -29.16 -6.20
CA ILE A 210 19.97 -28.68 -5.46
C ILE A 210 20.27 -27.27 -5.92
N GLU A 211 20.03 -26.31 -5.06
CA GLU A 211 20.25 -24.90 -5.35
C GLU A 211 21.49 -24.38 -4.61
N PRO A 212 22.37 -23.62 -5.28
CA PRO A 212 23.49 -22.98 -4.61
C PRO A 212 22.96 -21.91 -3.64
N HIS A 213 23.63 -21.77 -2.49
CA HIS A 213 23.28 -20.78 -1.49
C HIS A 213 24.52 -20.05 -0.99
N PHE A 214 24.35 -18.79 -0.58
CA PHE A 214 25.42 -17.97 -0.05
C PHE A 214 26.05 -18.55 1.22
N SER A 215 27.36 -18.30 1.38
CA SER A 215 28.08 -18.57 2.63
C SER A 215 27.56 -17.76 3.80
N VAL A 216 27.87 -18.23 5.02
CA VAL A 216 27.45 -17.59 6.27
C VAL A 216 27.93 -16.13 6.35
N GLY A 217 29.14 -15.83 5.88
CA GLY A 217 29.68 -14.47 5.87
C GLY A 217 28.86 -13.49 5.04
N THR A 218 28.48 -13.88 3.81
CA THR A 218 27.63 -13.05 2.94
C THR A 218 26.24 -12.84 3.54
N LEU A 219 25.66 -13.88 4.17
CA LEU A 219 24.38 -13.76 4.88
C LEU A 219 24.44 -12.81 6.07
N TRP A 220 25.57 -12.75 6.79
CA TRP A 220 25.80 -11.75 7.83
C TRP A 220 25.83 -10.34 7.28
N ILE A 221 26.46 -10.11 6.12
CA ILE A 221 26.50 -8.80 5.47
C ILE A 221 25.06 -8.36 5.11
N PHE A 222 24.28 -9.23 4.48
CA PHE A 222 22.86 -8.94 4.17
C PHE A 222 22.07 -8.61 5.44
N TRP A 223 22.28 -9.36 6.53
CA TRP A 223 21.62 -9.09 7.79
C TRP A 223 22.03 -7.76 8.43
N ILE A 224 23.32 -7.39 8.40
CA ILE A 224 23.80 -6.10 8.91
C ILE A 224 23.16 -4.96 8.12
N ILE A 225 23.09 -5.07 6.80
CA ILE A 225 22.43 -4.09 5.93
C ILE A 225 20.93 -4.00 6.29
N ASP A 226 20.23 -5.12 6.43
CA ASP A 226 18.81 -5.16 6.83
C ASP A 226 18.60 -4.46 8.19
N VAL A 227 19.45 -4.73 9.19
CA VAL A 227 19.39 -4.10 10.51
C VAL A 227 19.60 -2.58 10.44
N ILE A 228 20.58 -2.12 9.65
CA ILE A 228 20.84 -0.68 9.48
C ILE A 228 19.63 0.01 8.83
N CYS A 229 19.11 -0.54 7.74
CA CYS A 229 17.93 0.00 7.07
C CYS A 229 16.70 -0.02 7.97
N CYS A 230 16.48 -1.10 8.72
CA CYS A 230 15.41 -1.21 9.71
C CYS A 230 15.53 -0.15 10.80
N ALA A 231 16.73 0.11 11.31
CA ALA A 231 16.97 1.16 12.29
C ALA A 231 16.61 2.55 11.72
N LEU A 232 16.94 2.83 10.46
CA LEU A 232 16.54 4.06 9.78
C LEU A 232 15.02 4.18 9.63
N PHE A 233 14.33 3.10 9.23
CA PHE A 233 12.87 3.09 9.11
C PHE A 233 12.18 3.25 10.47
N MET A 234 12.72 2.60 11.50
CA MET A 234 12.23 2.72 12.87
C MET A 234 12.41 4.15 13.39
N ALA A 235 13.57 4.76 13.15
CA ALA A 235 13.82 6.16 13.49
C ALA A 235 12.84 7.10 12.77
N ASN A 236 12.59 6.89 11.46
CA ASN A 236 11.59 7.67 10.72
C ASN A 236 10.17 7.48 11.27
N PHE A 237 9.77 6.25 11.60
CA PHE A 237 8.47 5.96 12.19
C PHE A 237 8.28 6.72 13.50
N PHE A 238 9.27 6.69 14.40
CA PHE A 238 9.19 7.44 15.66
C PHE A 238 9.23 8.96 15.46
N PHE A 239 10.00 9.44 14.48
CA PHE A 239 10.05 10.86 14.10
C PHE A 239 8.67 11.36 13.67
N GLU A 240 8.04 10.69 12.71
CA GLU A 240 6.72 11.05 12.22
C GLU A 240 5.63 10.84 13.27
N HIS A 241 5.72 9.74 14.04
CA HIS A 241 4.80 9.48 15.14
C HIS A 241 4.83 10.62 16.17
N ARG A 242 6.01 11.18 16.48
CA ARG A 242 6.16 12.31 17.39
C ARG A 242 5.55 13.60 16.84
N LEU A 243 5.61 13.84 15.54
CA LEU A 243 5.08 15.05 14.89
C LEU A 243 3.58 14.96 14.57
N ALA A 244 3.00 13.76 14.50
CA ALA A 244 1.58 13.58 14.21
C ALA A 244 0.69 14.22 15.29
N ALA A 245 -0.34 14.97 14.85
CA ALA A 245 -1.32 15.59 15.74
C ALA A 245 -2.09 14.56 16.58
N SER A 246 -2.56 13.47 15.95
CA SER A 246 -3.18 12.34 16.65
C SER A 246 -2.31 11.08 16.59
N LYS A 247 -1.82 10.66 17.77
CA LYS A 247 -1.00 9.44 17.93
C LYS A 247 -1.75 8.17 17.52
N LYS A 248 -3.04 8.09 17.86
CA LYS A 248 -3.91 6.96 17.52
C LYS A 248 -4.17 6.88 16.01
N TRP A 249 -4.38 8.01 15.35
CA TRP A 249 -4.54 8.08 13.91
C TRP A 249 -3.28 7.58 13.18
N TYR A 250 -2.11 8.07 13.62
CA TYR A 250 -0.83 7.68 13.01
C TYR A 250 -0.58 6.18 13.11
N TRP A 251 -0.76 5.57 14.29
CA TRP A 251 -0.64 4.12 14.46
C TRP A 251 -1.62 3.33 13.61
N LYS A 252 -2.89 3.76 13.54
CA LYS A 252 -3.90 3.06 12.74
C LYS A 252 -3.57 3.08 11.24
N ASN A 253 -2.95 4.15 10.75
CA ASN A 253 -2.60 4.29 9.34
C ASN A 253 -1.26 3.65 8.98
N ASN A 254 -0.27 3.71 9.88
CA ASN A 254 1.13 3.35 9.60
C ASN A 254 1.62 2.13 10.41
N TRP A 255 0.72 1.25 10.87
CA TRP A 255 1.12 0.03 11.61
C TRP A 255 2.02 -0.91 10.78
N ILE A 256 1.84 -0.93 9.45
CA ILE A 256 2.69 -1.69 8.51
C ILE A 256 4.13 -1.18 8.58
N ASP A 257 4.32 0.14 8.73
CA ASP A 257 5.63 0.76 8.83
C ASP A 257 6.40 0.30 10.07
N PHE A 258 5.70 0.10 11.18
CA PHE A 258 6.29 -0.41 12.41
C PHE A 258 6.73 -1.87 12.27
N ILE A 259 5.84 -2.74 11.79
CA ILE A 259 6.12 -4.18 11.66
C ILE A 259 7.24 -4.44 10.66
N THR A 260 7.28 -3.72 9.54
CA THR A 260 8.33 -3.86 8.52
C THR A 260 9.71 -3.43 9.01
N SER A 261 9.76 -2.52 9.99
CA SER A 261 11.01 -2.00 10.57
C SER A 261 11.66 -2.95 11.58
N ILE A 262 11.09 -4.13 11.83
CA ILE A 262 11.71 -5.14 12.71
C ILE A 262 12.57 -6.07 11.86
N PRO A 263 13.90 -6.13 12.08
CA PRO A 263 14.78 -7.01 11.31
C PRO A 263 14.51 -8.48 11.67
N LEU A 264 14.39 -9.33 10.65
CA LEU A 264 14.19 -10.77 10.82
C LEU A 264 15.48 -11.51 10.41
N PRO A 265 16.27 -12.02 11.37
CA PRO A 265 17.53 -12.69 11.06
C PRO A 265 17.33 -13.96 10.21
N PRO A 266 18.32 -14.31 9.35
CA PRO A 266 18.31 -15.58 8.66
C PRO A 266 18.28 -16.75 9.65
N VAL A 267 17.43 -17.75 9.39
CA VAL A 267 17.33 -18.99 10.18
C VAL A 267 18.69 -19.65 10.27
N GLN A 268 19.49 -19.61 9.19
CA GLN A 268 20.82 -20.21 9.17
C GLN A 268 21.81 -19.50 10.10
N VAL A 269 21.63 -18.20 10.34
CA VAL A 269 22.45 -17.42 11.27
C VAL A 269 22.07 -17.77 12.71
N ILE A 270 20.76 -17.83 13.01
CA ILE A 270 20.26 -18.26 14.33
C ILE A 270 20.72 -19.69 14.66
N ALA A 271 20.74 -20.58 13.67
CA ALA A 271 21.21 -21.95 13.84
C ALA A 271 22.74 -22.04 14.03
N ALA A 272 23.51 -21.07 13.49
CA ALA A 272 24.96 -21.03 13.60
C ALA A 272 25.46 -20.35 14.89
N SER A 273 24.65 -19.48 15.51
CA SER A 273 25.04 -18.67 16.67
C SER A 273 25.09 -19.42 18.02
N GLY A 274 24.96 -20.75 18.05
CA GLY A 274 25.34 -21.61 19.18
C GLY A 274 24.53 -21.53 20.48
N ASP A 275 23.81 -20.44 20.76
CA ASP A 275 23.25 -20.16 22.09
C ASP A 275 21.82 -20.69 22.36
N ILE A 276 21.22 -21.41 21.41
CA ILE A 276 19.94 -22.09 21.66
C ILE A 276 20.23 -23.56 21.99
N GLY A 277 20.66 -23.78 23.22
CA GLY A 277 20.77 -25.12 23.78
C GLY A 277 19.46 -25.89 23.63
N ILE A 278 19.48 -27.00 22.90
CA ILE A 278 18.67 -28.21 23.16
C ILE A 278 17.13 -28.04 23.14
N VAL A 279 16.56 -26.90 22.70
CA VAL A 279 15.09 -26.75 22.61
C VAL A 279 14.55 -27.48 21.37
N ARG A 280 14.33 -28.79 21.53
CA ARG A 280 13.43 -29.68 20.77
C ARG A 280 13.38 -29.44 19.26
N LEU A 281 14.10 -30.28 18.51
CA LEU A 281 14.13 -30.36 17.04
C LEU A 281 12.74 -30.19 16.38
N GLY A 282 11.68 -30.81 16.92
CA GLY A 282 10.32 -30.68 16.37
C GLY A 282 9.69 -29.28 16.47
N ARG A 283 10.10 -28.45 17.44
CA ARG A 283 9.61 -27.06 17.58
C ARG A 283 10.39 -26.11 16.68
N LEU A 284 11.69 -26.36 16.48
CA LEU A 284 12.54 -25.63 15.53
C LEU A 284 12.04 -25.82 14.09
N LEU A 285 11.61 -27.02 13.70
CA LEU A 285 11.04 -27.26 12.35
C LEU A 285 9.80 -26.40 12.06
N ARG A 286 8.92 -26.25 13.05
CA ARG A 286 7.77 -25.34 12.94
C ARG A 286 8.21 -23.88 12.92
N ALA A 287 9.19 -23.53 13.74
CA ALA A 287 9.76 -22.18 13.76
C ALA A 287 10.42 -21.80 12.43
N VAL A 288 11.16 -22.69 11.76
CA VAL A 288 11.76 -22.43 10.44
C VAL A 288 10.70 -22.15 9.38
N ARG A 289 9.62 -22.94 9.33
CA ARG A 289 8.51 -22.71 8.38
C ARG A 289 7.81 -21.39 8.66
N ILE A 290 7.51 -21.09 9.93
CA ILE A 290 6.91 -19.83 10.34
C ILE A 290 7.82 -18.66 9.99
N LEU A 291 9.12 -18.76 10.24
CA LEU A 291 10.08 -17.68 9.97
C LEU A 291 10.25 -17.43 8.47
N ARG A 292 10.24 -18.49 7.64
CA ARG A 292 10.22 -18.37 6.18
C ARG A 292 8.93 -17.71 5.67
N ALA A 293 7.78 -18.13 6.19
CA ALA A 293 6.49 -17.51 5.86
C ALA A 293 6.43 -16.04 6.31
N LEU A 294 6.94 -15.72 7.50
CA LEU A 294 7.05 -14.35 8.00
C LEU A 294 7.96 -13.49 7.15
N ARG A 295 9.05 -14.02 6.59
CA ARG A 295 9.91 -13.28 5.65
C ARG A 295 9.21 -13.00 4.32
N LEU A 296 8.51 -13.98 3.75
CA LEU A 296 7.71 -13.77 2.53
C LEU A 296 6.59 -12.74 2.77
N PHE A 297 5.91 -12.87 3.90
CA PHE A 297 4.90 -11.91 4.33
C PHE A 297 5.52 -10.51 4.53
N ARG A 298 6.72 -10.42 5.10
CA ARG A 298 7.48 -9.16 5.25
C ARG A 298 7.83 -8.53 3.91
N ILE A 299 8.24 -9.31 2.91
CA ILE A 299 8.48 -8.80 1.54
C ILE A 299 7.19 -8.22 0.95
N ALA A 300 6.06 -8.91 1.10
CA ALA A 300 4.76 -8.40 0.65
C ALA A 300 4.36 -7.10 1.36
N LEU A 301 4.59 -7.01 2.68
CA LEU A 301 4.35 -5.79 3.45
C LEU A 301 5.28 -4.64 3.03
N PHE A 302 6.56 -4.91 2.75
CA PHE A 302 7.50 -3.90 2.23
C PHE A 302 7.09 -3.40 0.86
N PHE A 303 6.66 -4.30 -0.03
CA PHE A 303 6.15 -3.93 -1.34
C PHE A 303 4.91 -3.03 -1.21
N TRP A 304 3.98 -3.39 -0.32
CA TRP A 304 2.81 -2.58 -0.02
C TRP A 304 3.20 -1.20 0.52
N ARG A 305 4.13 -1.15 1.49
CA ARG A 305 4.66 0.09 2.07
C ARG A 305 5.35 0.98 1.03
N GLY A 306 6.20 0.40 0.20
CA GLY A 306 6.89 1.10 -0.88
C GLY A 306 5.89 1.71 -1.85
N MET A 307 4.87 0.94 -2.25
CA MET A 307 3.78 1.45 -3.08
C MET A 307 2.97 2.56 -2.41
N ASP A 308 2.74 2.50 -1.09
CA ASP A 308 2.10 3.58 -0.34
C ASP A 308 2.89 4.88 -0.45
N HIS A 309 4.19 4.84 -0.11
CA HIS A 309 5.07 6.01 -0.22
C HIS A 309 5.10 6.57 -1.64
N LEU A 310 5.31 5.71 -2.66
CA LEU A 310 5.33 6.12 -4.06
C LEU A 310 4.01 6.78 -4.49
N SER A 311 2.88 6.19 -4.08
CA SER A 311 1.55 6.71 -4.43
C SER A 311 1.23 8.03 -3.76
N THR A 312 1.78 8.29 -2.58
CA THR A 312 1.60 9.56 -1.86
C THR A 312 2.54 10.64 -2.39
N THR A 313 3.78 10.31 -2.73
CA THR A 313 4.78 11.29 -3.19
C THR A 313 4.58 11.71 -4.64
N LEU A 314 4.07 10.80 -5.50
CA LEU A 314 3.86 11.07 -6.93
C LEU A 314 2.36 11.24 -7.30
N ASP A 315 1.45 11.27 -6.31
CA ASP A 315 -0.04 11.20 -6.47
C ASP A 315 -0.55 10.11 -7.42
N VAL A 316 0.20 9.02 -7.59
CA VAL A 316 -0.09 7.92 -8.52
C VAL A 316 -1.02 6.85 -7.94
N ARG A 317 -2.05 7.24 -7.19
CA ARG A 317 -2.97 6.27 -6.53
C ARG A 317 -3.67 5.32 -7.51
N LEU A 318 -3.93 5.78 -8.73
CA LEU A 318 -4.49 4.95 -9.80
C LEU A 318 -3.50 3.86 -10.23
N LEU A 319 -2.22 4.21 -10.37
CA LEU A 319 -1.16 3.24 -10.65
C LEU A 319 -1.05 2.20 -9.54
N LYS A 320 -1.06 2.62 -8.27
CA LYS A 320 -1.05 1.70 -7.11
C LYS A 320 -2.16 0.64 -7.20
N ARG A 321 -3.41 1.08 -7.44
CA ARG A 321 -4.55 0.19 -7.56
C ARG A 321 -4.43 -0.72 -8.78
N SER A 322 -4.03 -0.19 -9.94
CA SER A 322 -3.86 -0.96 -11.17
C SER A 322 -2.78 -2.04 -11.04
N LEU A 323 -1.64 -1.74 -10.41
CA LEU A 323 -0.57 -2.71 -10.14
C LEU A 323 -1.02 -3.81 -9.17
N LEU A 324 -1.81 -3.47 -8.15
CA LEU A 324 -2.39 -4.46 -7.25
C LEU A 324 -3.34 -5.40 -8.00
N TYR A 325 -4.22 -4.87 -8.86
CA TYR A 325 -5.08 -5.68 -9.71
C TYR A 325 -4.29 -6.52 -10.72
N GLY A 326 -3.21 -5.99 -11.29
CA GLY A 326 -2.31 -6.73 -12.17
C GLY A 326 -1.63 -7.90 -11.45
N MET A 327 -1.12 -7.67 -10.24
CA MET A 327 -0.51 -8.73 -9.41
C MET A 327 -1.52 -9.81 -9.02
N LEU A 328 -2.73 -9.42 -8.61
CA LEU A 328 -3.82 -10.37 -8.35
C LEU A 328 -4.16 -11.16 -9.61
N SER A 329 -4.31 -10.48 -10.75
CA SER A 329 -4.60 -11.13 -12.03
C SER A 329 -3.51 -12.11 -12.47
N LEU A 330 -2.24 -11.81 -12.18
CA LEU A 330 -1.10 -12.69 -12.43
C LEU A 330 -1.21 -13.97 -11.58
N VAL A 331 -1.41 -13.82 -10.27
CA VAL A 331 -1.51 -14.96 -9.34
C VAL A 331 -2.75 -15.81 -9.64
N PHE A 332 -3.92 -15.19 -9.84
CA PHE A 332 -5.13 -15.87 -10.25
C PHE A 332 -4.99 -16.53 -11.62
N GLY A 333 -4.37 -15.86 -12.59
CA GLY A 333 -4.07 -16.41 -13.90
C GLY A 333 -3.21 -17.67 -13.80
N ALA A 334 -2.19 -17.66 -12.94
CA ALA A 334 -1.33 -18.82 -12.69
C ALA A 334 -2.12 -19.99 -12.08
N PHE A 335 -2.97 -19.73 -11.08
CA PHE A 335 -3.81 -20.76 -10.46
C PHE A 335 -4.84 -21.36 -11.42
N ILE A 336 -5.52 -20.52 -12.21
CA ILE A 336 -6.53 -20.97 -13.17
C ILE A 336 -5.85 -21.75 -14.31
N PHE A 337 -4.72 -21.26 -14.80
CA PHE A 337 -3.93 -21.95 -15.83
C PHE A 337 -3.48 -23.34 -15.36
N MET A 338 -2.95 -23.44 -14.14
CA MET A 338 -2.59 -24.72 -13.52
C MET A 338 -3.80 -25.68 -13.38
N GLY A 339 -4.98 -25.15 -13.05
CA GLY A 339 -6.20 -25.95 -12.91
C GLY A 339 -6.82 -26.43 -14.24
N LEU A 340 -6.72 -25.61 -15.29
CA LEU A 340 -7.31 -25.88 -16.61
C LEU A 340 -6.41 -26.72 -17.51
N GLU A 341 -5.10 -26.47 -17.48
CA GLU A 341 -4.16 -27.07 -18.45
C GLU A 341 -3.52 -28.37 -17.95
N ARG A 342 -3.79 -28.83 -16.71
CA ARG A 342 -3.21 -30.05 -16.07
C ARG A 342 -1.90 -30.49 -16.75
N MET A 343 -0.89 -29.62 -16.68
CA MET A 343 0.27 -29.74 -17.56
C MET A 343 0.93 -31.11 -17.39
N GLU A 344 1.08 -31.83 -18.50
CA GLU A 344 1.55 -33.22 -18.57
C GLU A 344 3.06 -33.40 -18.26
N SER A 345 3.67 -32.48 -17.51
CA SER A 345 5.07 -32.59 -17.10
C SER A 345 5.43 -31.61 -15.99
N GLY A 346 5.04 -31.90 -14.74
CA GLY A 346 5.74 -31.42 -13.53
C GLY A 346 5.99 -29.90 -13.39
N SER A 347 5.31 -29.05 -14.15
CA SER A 347 5.50 -27.60 -14.12
C SER A 347 4.68 -27.02 -12.97
N GLY A 348 5.31 -26.93 -11.80
CA GLY A 348 4.68 -26.39 -10.59
C GLY A 348 4.22 -24.94 -10.74
N PHE A 349 3.62 -24.39 -9.67
CA PHE A 349 3.09 -23.02 -9.59
C PHE A 349 4.02 -21.95 -10.21
N TRP A 350 5.35 -22.09 -10.05
CA TRP A 350 6.34 -21.16 -10.59
C TRP A 350 6.32 -21.05 -12.12
N ALA A 351 6.11 -22.15 -12.84
CA ALA A 351 6.02 -22.14 -14.30
C ALA A 351 4.72 -21.47 -14.76
N SER A 352 3.60 -21.76 -14.09
CA SER A 352 2.32 -21.09 -14.36
C SER A 352 2.37 -19.59 -14.01
N LEU A 353 3.12 -19.22 -12.97
CA LEU A 353 3.35 -17.83 -12.57
C LEU A 353 4.19 -17.09 -13.61
N TRP A 354 5.24 -17.73 -14.12
CA TRP A 354 6.06 -17.19 -15.22
C TRP A 354 5.24 -16.99 -16.50
N TRP A 355 4.41 -17.96 -16.86
CA TRP A 355 3.47 -17.85 -17.99
C TRP A 355 2.51 -16.68 -17.81
N SER A 356 1.89 -16.55 -16.63
CA SER A 356 0.97 -15.43 -16.37
C SER A 356 1.69 -14.09 -16.37
N PHE A 357 2.91 -14.02 -15.85
CA PHE A 357 3.72 -12.80 -15.86
C PHE A 357 4.03 -12.34 -17.29
N THR A 358 4.57 -13.23 -18.11
CA THR A 358 4.93 -12.92 -19.51
C THR A 358 3.70 -12.56 -20.35
N THR A 359 2.59 -13.27 -20.16
CA THR A 359 1.31 -12.97 -20.83
C THR A 359 0.75 -11.61 -20.43
N LEU A 360 0.78 -11.27 -19.13
CA LEU A 360 0.28 -9.99 -18.62
C LEU A 360 1.14 -8.80 -19.08
N VAL A 361 2.47 -8.92 -19.10
CA VAL A 361 3.37 -7.78 -19.39
C VAL A 361 3.58 -7.59 -20.89
N THR A 362 3.65 -8.66 -21.67
CA THR A 362 4.09 -8.61 -23.08
C THR A 362 3.08 -9.15 -24.08
N GLY A 363 1.98 -9.75 -23.62
CA GLY A 363 1.03 -10.46 -24.49
C GLY A 363 1.35 -11.95 -24.67
N GLY A 364 2.50 -12.42 -24.14
CA GLY A 364 2.94 -13.82 -24.14
C GLY A 364 3.92 -14.17 -25.28
N TYR A 365 4.86 -15.07 -25.00
CA TYR A 365 5.73 -15.66 -26.03
C TYR A 365 5.08 -16.93 -26.58
N ALA A 366 4.93 -17.02 -27.90
CA ALA A 366 4.22 -18.13 -28.56
C ALA A 366 4.86 -19.52 -28.37
N ASP A 367 6.11 -19.59 -27.91
CA ASP A 367 6.93 -20.82 -27.89
C ASP A 367 7.03 -21.51 -26.52
N ILE A 368 6.72 -20.82 -25.42
CA ILE A 368 6.94 -21.32 -24.06
C ILE A 368 5.59 -21.38 -23.32
N HIS A 369 4.91 -22.52 -23.45
CA HIS A 369 3.61 -22.85 -22.83
C HIS A 369 2.39 -22.17 -23.46
N ASN A 370 2.01 -22.63 -24.66
CA ASN A 370 0.78 -22.21 -25.29
C ASN A 370 -0.40 -23.06 -24.75
N PRO A 371 -1.48 -22.47 -24.21
CA PRO A 371 -2.61 -23.24 -23.74
C PRO A 371 -3.24 -24.05 -24.87
N GLU A 372 -3.35 -25.35 -24.69
CA GLU A 372 -3.97 -26.25 -25.67
C GLU A 372 -5.50 -26.24 -25.52
N THR A 373 -5.99 -26.03 -24.30
CA THR A 373 -7.42 -26.05 -23.98
C THR A 373 -8.13 -24.78 -24.45
N ALA A 374 -9.38 -24.93 -24.91
CA ALA A 374 -10.21 -23.79 -25.31
C ALA A 374 -10.38 -22.77 -24.15
N SER A 375 -10.51 -23.27 -22.93
CA SER A 375 -10.58 -22.46 -21.71
C SER A 375 -9.28 -21.72 -21.39
N GLY A 376 -8.11 -22.34 -21.59
CA GLY A 376 -6.80 -21.70 -21.41
C GLY A 376 -6.56 -20.57 -22.43
N LYS A 377 -7.03 -20.74 -23.66
CA LYS A 377 -6.99 -19.68 -24.70
C LYS A 377 -7.87 -18.49 -24.32
N ILE A 378 -9.08 -18.73 -23.80
CA ILE A 378 -9.97 -17.66 -23.31
C ILE A 378 -9.32 -16.91 -22.14
N LEU A 379 -8.71 -17.63 -21.18
CA LEU A 379 -7.97 -17.04 -20.07
C LEU A 379 -6.84 -16.13 -20.57
N THR A 380 -6.10 -16.57 -21.59
CA THR A 380 -5.02 -15.80 -22.21
C THR A 380 -5.53 -14.45 -22.73
N VAL A 381 -6.66 -14.44 -23.45
CA VAL A 381 -7.25 -13.20 -23.98
C VAL A 381 -7.57 -12.21 -22.86
N PHE A 382 -8.20 -12.66 -21.77
CA PHE A 382 -8.48 -11.79 -20.63
C PHE A 382 -7.22 -11.25 -19.96
N LEU A 383 -6.18 -12.08 -19.85
CA LEU A 383 -4.92 -11.70 -19.22
C LEU A 383 -4.16 -10.66 -20.06
N VAL A 384 -4.14 -10.82 -21.38
CA VAL A 384 -3.56 -9.85 -22.32
C VAL A 384 -4.30 -8.51 -22.28
N ILE A 385 -5.63 -8.51 -22.28
CA ILE A 385 -6.43 -7.27 -22.16
C ILE A 385 -6.11 -6.54 -20.85
N THR A 386 -6.02 -7.28 -19.75
CA THR A 386 -5.66 -6.72 -18.43
C THR A 386 -4.26 -6.10 -18.46
N GLY A 387 -3.31 -6.75 -19.13
CA GLY A 387 -1.97 -6.25 -19.39
C GLY A 387 -1.96 -4.93 -20.15
N MET A 388 -2.71 -4.85 -21.25
CA MET A 388 -2.82 -3.63 -22.06
C MET A 388 -3.41 -2.46 -21.26
N VAL A 389 -4.43 -2.70 -20.44
CA VAL A 389 -4.99 -1.68 -19.55
C VAL A 389 -3.94 -1.21 -18.54
N LEU A 390 -3.15 -2.12 -17.97
CA LEU A 390 -2.10 -1.79 -17.01
C LEU A 390 -1.02 -0.89 -17.63
N VAL A 391 -0.56 -1.21 -18.84
CA VAL A 391 0.39 -0.38 -19.60
C VAL A 391 -0.22 0.99 -19.92
N GLY A 392 -1.49 1.04 -20.31
CA GLY A 392 -2.19 2.31 -20.56
C GLY A 392 -2.28 3.21 -19.32
N VAL A 393 -2.60 2.64 -18.16
CA VAL A 393 -2.61 3.38 -16.88
C VAL A 393 -1.21 3.86 -16.51
N PHE A 394 -0.19 3.04 -16.71
CA PHE A 394 1.20 3.42 -16.47
C PHE A 394 1.61 4.62 -17.33
N THR A 395 1.36 4.57 -18.63
CA THR A 395 1.65 5.68 -19.56
C THR A 395 0.88 6.94 -19.18
N ALA A 396 -0.43 6.84 -18.92
CA ALA A 396 -1.25 7.99 -18.52
C ALA A 396 -0.78 8.62 -17.21
N THR A 397 -0.33 7.79 -16.26
CA THR A 397 0.22 8.25 -14.99
C THR A 397 1.55 8.97 -15.19
N LEU A 398 2.44 8.43 -16.01
CA LEU A 398 3.72 9.07 -16.34
C LEU A 398 3.49 10.44 -16.99
N THR A 399 2.57 10.52 -17.96
CA THR A 399 2.16 11.79 -18.56
C THR A 399 1.59 12.76 -17.52
N SER A 400 0.74 12.27 -16.60
CA SER A 400 0.16 13.12 -15.56
C SER A 400 1.21 13.72 -14.62
N ILE A 401 2.28 12.98 -14.28
CA ILE A 401 3.37 13.53 -13.45
C ILE A 401 4.09 14.64 -14.22
N LEU A 402 4.45 14.38 -15.47
CA LEU A 402 5.17 15.36 -16.30
C LEU A 402 4.36 16.64 -16.50
N VAL A 403 3.04 16.52 -16.72
CA VAL A 403 2.15 17.68 -16.88
C VAL A 403 1.90 18.39 -15.55
N SER A 404 1.84 17.67 -14.43
CA SER A 404 1.58 18.28 -13.11
C SER A 404 2.70 19.22 -12.66
N ASP A 405 3.95 18.93 -13.02
CA ASP A 405 5.08 19.81 -12.75
C ASP A 405 4.92 21.15 -13.51
N GLU A 406 4.47 21.11 -14.77
CA GLU A 406 4.19 22.32 -15.55
C GLU A 406 3.00 23.14 -15.00
N GLU A 407 1.93 22.47 -14.54
CA GLU A 407 0.79 23.17 -13.92
C GLU A 407 1.18 23.81 -12.59
N SER A 408 2.01 23.15 -11.77
CA SER A 408 2.44 23.69 -10.47
C SER A 408 3.23 24.98 -10.61
N LEU A 409 4.12 25.06 -11.61
CA LEU A 409 4.87 26.28 -11.93
C LEU A 409 3.94 27.42 -12.39
N LYS A 410 2.92 27.11 -13.20
CA LYS A 410 1.93 28.10 -13.65
C LYS A 410 1.06 28.61 -12.51
N VAL A 411 0.67 27.73 -11.58
CA VAL A 411 -0.13 28.13 -10.40
C VAL A 411 0.68 29.02 -9.47
N GLU A 412 1.96 28.71 -9.24
CA GLU A 412 2.86 29.55 -8.44
C GLU A 412 3.04 30.95 -9.07
N GLU A 413 3.22 31.01 -10.39
CA GLU A 413 3.29 32.27 -11.15
C GLU A 413 1.97 33.06 -11.10
N LEU A 414 0.83 32.38 -11.14
CA LEU A 414 -0.50 32.99 -10.98
C LEU A 414 -0.73 33.51 -9.55
N GLU A 415 -0.31 32.78 -8.52
CA GLU A 415 -0.40 33.24 -7.13
C GLU A 415 0.48 34.48 -6.89
N GLU A 416 1.67 34.53 -7.49
CA GLU A 416 2.53 35.72 -7.46
C GLU A 416 1.86 36.92 -8.14
N GLN A 417 1.26 36.72 -9.33
CA GLN A 417 0.52 37.79 -10.02
C GLN A 417 -0.70 38.28 -9.23
N VAL A 418 -1.48 37.39 -8.61
CA VAL A 418 -2.61 37.77 -7.75
C VAL A 418 -2.12 38.52 -6.51
N GLY A 419 -0.98 38.13 -5.93
CA GLY A 419 -0.32 38.86 -4.85
C GLY A 419 0.07 40.29 -5.24
N ILE A 420 0.51 40.50 -6.48
CA ILE A 420 0.82 41.85 -7.00
C ILE A 420 -0.47 42.66 -7.18
N VAL A 421 -1.52 42.07 -7.76
CA VAL A 421 -2.80 42.77 -7.99
C VAL A 421 -3.47 43.20 -6.69
N THR A 422 -3.46 42.33 -5.67
CA THR A 422 -4.01 42.66 -4.34
C THR A 422 -3.25 43.82 -3.70
N LYS A 423 -1.92 43.85 -3.81
CA LYS A 423 -1.09 44.99 -3.37
C LYS A 423 -1.45 46.30 -4.08
N ILE A 424 -1.64 46.25 -5.40
CA ILE A 424 -2.07 47.43 -6.18
C ILE A 424 -3.45 47.91 -5.73
N GLN A 425 -4.38 46.99 -5.43
CA GLN A 425 -5.70 47.35 -4.91
C GLN A 425 -5.62 48.07 -3.56
N ASP A 426 -4.76 47.62 -2.66
CA ASP A 426 -4.53 48.26 -1.37
C ASP A 426 -3.89 49.66 -1.54
N ASP A 427 -2.90 49.80 -2.44
CA ASP A 427 -2.27 51.08 -2.75
C ASP A 427 -3.27 52.08 -3.36
N VAL A 428 -4.14 51.62 -4.28
CA VAL A 428 -5.21 52.45 -4.87
C VAL A 428 -6.20 52.92 -3.81
N LYS A 429 -6.51 52.06 -2.82
CA LYS A 429 -7.40 52.42 -1.72
C LYS A 429 -6.78 53.50 -0.83
N ASP A 430 -5.50 53.39 -0.48
CA ASP A 430 -4.80 54.43 0.30
C ASP A 430 -4.74 55.78 -0.46
N VAL A 431 -4.53 55.74 -1.78
CA VAL A 431 -4.54 56.94 -2.62
C VAL A 431 -5.91 57.62 -2.63
N ASN A 432 -7.01 56.86 -2.77
CA ASN A 432 -8.36 57.43 -2.70
C ASN A 432 -8.64 58.06 -1.33
N GLU A 433 -8.26 57.41 -0.23
CA GLU A 433 -8.42 57.98 1.11
C GLU A 433 -7.60 59.27 1.31
N ARG A 434 -6.45 59.41 0.63
CA ARG A 434 -5.67 60.66 0.62
C ARG A 434 -6.34 61.76 -0.21
N LEU A 435 -6.93 61.41 -1.36
CA LEU A 435 -7.68 62.34 -2.20
C LEU A 435 -8.92 62.89 -1.48
N ASP A 436 -9.70 62.02 -0.84
CA ASP A 436 -10.87 62.43 -0.06
C ASP A 436 -10.50 63.42 1.05
N ARG A 437 -9.38 63.15 1.75
CA ARG A 437 -8.84 64.08 2.78
C ARG A 437 -8.49 65.44 2.19
N LEU A 438 -7.82 65.49 1.04
CA LEU A 438 -7.47 66.73 0.37
C LEU A 438 -8.72 67.51 -0.09
N GLU A 439 -9.74 66.81 -0.60
CA GLU A 439 -10.97 67.43 -1.07
C GLU A 439 -11.76 68.10 0.08
N VAL A 440 -11.76 67.47 1.26
CA VAL A 440 -12.28 68.06 2.50
C VAL A 440 -11.49 69.31 2.90
N THR A 441 -10.16 69.24 2.94
CA THR A 441 -9.32 70.39 3.30
C THR A 441 -9.51 71.58 2.34
N ILE A 442 -9.66 71.32 1.04
CA ILE A 442 -9.93 72.36 0.04
C ILE A 442 -11.30 73.00 0.26
N ARG A 443 -12.33 72.23 0.61
CA ARG A 443 -13.65 72.77 0.97
C ARG A 443 -13.58 73.66 2.20
N GLU A 444 -12.92 73.21 3.26
CA GLU A 444 -12.75 73.98 4.49
C GLU A 444 -12.03 75.32 4.23
N ILE A 445 -10.95 75.31 3.44
CA ILE A 445 -10.24 76.53 3.05
C ILE A 445 -11.15 77.46 2.23
N ARG A 446 -11.91 76.91 1.26
CA ARG A 446 -12.83 77.70 0.44
C ARG A 446 -13.92 78.38 1.26
N ASP A 447 -14.48 77.67 2.24
CA ASP A 447 -15.53 78.20 3.12
C ASP A 447 -14.97 79.25 4.09
N ALA A 448 -13.73 79.06 4.58
CA ALA A 448 -13.02 80.05 5.39
C ALA A 448 -12.70 81.35 4.62
N VAL A 449 -12.32 81.24 3.34
CA VAL A 449 -12.08 82.41 2.47
C VAL A 449 -13.38 83.18 2.21
N LYS A 450 -14.49 82.48 1.93
CA LYS A 450 -15.80 83.12 1.74
C LYS A 450 -16.33 83.85 2.97
N THR A 451 -15.96 83.41 4.17
CA THR A 451 -16.36 84.06 5.43
C THR A 451 -15.50 85.28 5.77
N GLN A 452 -14.36 85.50 5.11
CA GLN A 452 -13.56 86.72 5.24
C GLN A 452 -13.91 87.80 4.20
N GLU A 453 -14.58 87.46 3.10
CA GLU A 453 -15.02 88.42 2.07
C GLU A 453 -16.40 89.05 2.33
N ASN A 454 -17.17 88.54 3.30
CA ASN A 454 -18.40 89.14 3.83
C ASN A 454 -18.12 89.81 5.18
#